data_AF-A0A3C1HAB9-F1
#
_entry.id   AF-A0A3C1HAB9-F1
#
_cell.length_a   1.000
_cell.length_b   1.000
_cell.length_c   1.000
_cell.angle_alpha   90.00
_cell.angle_beta   90.00
_cell.angle_gamma   90.00
#
_symmetry.space_group_name_H-M   'P 1'
#
loop_
_entity.id
_entity.type
_entity.pdbx_description
1 polymer ?
#
loop_
_entity_poly.entity_id
_entity_poly.type
_entity_poly.pdbx_seq_one_letter_code
_entity_poly.pdbx_strand_id
1 'polypeptide(L)'
;MVARLLSTQLNVATPATVSLWPGGDASKARLLVKEYPLIGYRLLPNGRWGFSSDFVQPDIHLWDPSNPASPARSLGLPLTANSEVSPDSRWLITGTRDGVTVWSTETWSRIAQWGRNSPDYDPWAVGVSHDSQLFAAADTSGRISIRGLPHGKEHFLLTPPRRALPDGEVMFTPDDQRLILLTTSGQVLEWDLGELRRELRDARLPE
;
A
#
# COMPACT_ATOMS: atom_id res chain seq x y z
N MET A 1 18.82 5.19 8.84
CA MET A 1 18.34 5.17 10.23
C MET A 1 17.29 4.06 10.32
N VAL A 2 17.58 2.93 10.96
CA VAL A 2 16.66 1.78 11.03
C VAL A 2 15.68 2.03 12.19
N ALA A 3 14.50 2.57 11.89
CA ALA A 3 13.41 2.66 12.86
C ALA A 3 12.63 1.33 12.80
N ARG A 4 12.72 0.51 13.85
CA ARG A 4 11.85 -0.67 14.01
C ARG A 4 10.62 -0.24 14.80
N LEU A 5 9.46 -0.32 14.16
CA LEU A 5 8.17 -0.09 14.79
C LEU A 5 7.58 -1.46 15.13
N LEU A 6 7.34 -1.73 16.42
CA LEU A 6 6.75 -2.96 16.91
C LEU A 6 5.49 -2.61 17.71
N SER A 7 4.34 -3.16 17.35
CA SER A 7 3.17 -3.18 18.23
C SER A 7 3.39 -4.24 19.30
N THR A 8 3.22 -3.85 20.55
CA THR A 8 3.11 -4.80 21.66
C THR A 8 1.63 -5.06 21.91
N GLN A 9 1.23 -6.32 21.66
CA GLN A 9 -0.07 -6.96 21.91
C GLN A 9 -1.07 -6.95 20.74
N LEU A 10 -1.03 -8.03 19.95
CA LEU A 10 -2.19 -8.60 19.26
C LEU A 10 -3.14 -9.21 20.30
N ASN A 11 -3.94 -8.39 20.98
CA ASN A 11 -5.10 -8.88 21.70
C ASN A 11 -6.26 -7.91 21.43
N VAL A 12 -7.28 -8.44 20.76
CA VAL A 12 -8.44 -7.73 20.17
C VAL A 12 -9.29 -6.96 21.20
N ALA A 13 -8.99 -7.03 22.50
CA ALA A 13 -9.78 -6.43 23.58
C ALA A 13 -9.19 -5.12 24.16
N THR A 14 -7.93 -4.77 23.89
CA THR A 14 -7.33 -3.50 24.33
C THR A 14 -6.90 -2.68 23.13
N PRO A 15 -7.33 -1.42 23.02
CA PRO A 15 -7.00 -0.60 21.86
C PRO A 15 -5.49 -0.38 21.81
N ALA A 16 -4.94 -0.58 20.62
CA ALA A 16 -3.51 -0.74 20.43
C ALA A 16 -2.76 0.57 20.65
N THR A 17 -1.51 0.43 21.09
CA THR A 17 -0.61 1.53 21.40
C THR A 17 0.61 1.44 20.47
N VAL A 18 0.98 2.55 19.84
CA VAL A 18 2.16 2.63 18.96
C VAL A 18 3.25 3.41 19.67
N SER A 19 4.44 2.82 19.80
CA SER A 19 5.62 3.47 20.39
C SER A 19 6.81 3.41 19.43
N LEU A 20 7.64 4.45 19.44
CA LEU A 20 8.90 4.50 18.69
C LEU A 20 10.09 4.36 19.65
N TRP A 21 11.00 3.45 19.34
CA TRP A 21 12.22 3.20 20.12
C TRP A 21 13.45 3.64 19.33
N PRO A 22 14.03 4.82 19.63
CA PRO A 22 15.22 5.31 18.96
C PRO A 22 16.37 4.29 19.07
N GLY A 23 16.89 3.85 17.92
CA GLY A 23 17.96 2.85 17.88
C GLY A 23 17.59 1.47 18.44
N GLY A 24 16.29 1.17 18.59
CA GLY A 24 15.81 -0.07 19.21
C GLY A 24 15.91 -0.08 20.74
N ASP A 25 16.23 1.05 21.36
CA ASP A 25 16.37 1.18 22.81
C ASP A 25 14.98 1.44 23.44
N ALA A 26 14.41 0.41 24.06
CA ALA A 26 13.10 0.49 24.71
C ALA A 26 13.05 1.51 25.85
N SER A 27 14.19 1.83 26.49
CA SER A 27 14.22 2.84 27.56
C SER A 27 13.98 4.26 27.04
N LYS A 28 14.21 4.47 25.74
CA LYS A 28 13.98 5.74 25.04
C LYS A 28 12.65 5.74 24.28
N ALA A 29 11.77 4.79 24.58
CA ALA A 29 10.48 4.69 23.93
C ALA A 29 9.69 5.99 24.10
N ARG A 30 9.15 6.49 22.98
CA ARG A 30 8.16 7.57 22.98
C ARG A 30 6.85 7.05 22.41
N LEU A 31 5.75 7.36 23.11
CA LEU A 31 4.40 7.08 22.67
C LEU A 31 4.06 7.93 21.44
N LEU A 32 3.56 7.29 20.39
CA LEU A 32 3.09 7.96 19.18
C LEU A 32 1.57 8.05 19.12
N VAL A 33 0.87 6.97 19.48
CA VAL A 33 -0.61 6.88 19.47
C VAL A 33 -1.07 5.96 20.61
N LYS A 34 -2.14 6.33 21.30
CA LYS A 34 -2.82 5.53 22.34
C LYS A 34 -4.27 5.28 21.94
N GLU A 35 -4.82 4.14 22.33
CA GLU A 35 -6.26 3.85 22.28
C GLU A 35 -6.89 3.84 20.87
N TYR A 36 -6.21 3.26 19.88
CA TYR A 36 -6.78 3.08 18.53
C TYR A 36 -7.03 1.60 18.18
N PRO A 37 -8.14 1.23 17.54
CA PRO A 37 -8.30 -0.07 16.88
C PRO A 37 -7.32 -0.15 15.70
N LEU A 38 -6.26 -0.95 15.83
CA LEU A 38 -5.21 -1.05 14.82
C LEU A 38 -5.12 -2.48 14.29
N ILE A 39 -5.19 -2.63 12.96
CA ILE A 39 -4.77 -3.88 12.29
C ILE A 39 -3.39 -3.71 11.63
N GLY A 40 -3.12 -2.54 11.06
CA GLY A 40 -1.84 -2.21 10.45
C GLY A 40 -1.38 -0.81 10.82
N TYR A 41 -0.07 -0.60 10.82
CA TYR A 41 0.55 0.71 10.98
C TYR A 41 1.72 0.87 10.00
N ARG A 42 1.95 2.10 9.52
CA ARG A 42 3.09 2.45 8.65
C ARG A 42 3.60 3.84 9.03
N LEU A 43 4.90 4.08 8.90
CA LEU A 43 5.46 5.44 8.85
C LEU A 43 5.76 5.79 7.40
N LEU A 44 5.61 7.05 7.01
CA LEU A 44 6.24 7.53 5.77
C LEU A 44 7.76 7.39 5.89
N PRO A 45 8.47 7.01 4.81
CA PRO A 45 9.93 6.97 4.81
C PRO A 45 10.59 8.29 5.23
N ASN A 46 9.98 9.43 4.90
CA ASN A 46 10.44 10.76 5.33
C ASN A 46 10.19 11.07 6.83
N GLY A 47 9.48 10.20 7.55
CA GLY A 47 9.17 10.34 8.97
C GLY A 47 8.20 11.46 9.36
N ARG A 48 7.59 12.17 8.40
CA ARG A 48 6.68 13.30 8.67
C ARG A 48 5.29 12.86 9.15
N TRP A 49 4.85 11.68 8.74
CA TRP A 49 3.54 11.15 9.07
C TRP A 49 3.63 9.66 9.35
N GLY A 50 2.70 9.15 10.14
CA GLY A 50 2.35 7.75 10.19
C GLY A 50 0.87 7.53 9.95
N PHE A 51 0.54 6.30 9.63
CA PHE A 51 -0.82 5.87 9.34
C PHE A 51 -1.16 4.60 10.08
N SER A 52 -2.44 4.45 10.30
CA SER A 52 -3.04 3.24 10.81
C SER A 52 -4.32 2.92 10.05
N SER A 53 -4.54 1.64 9.82
CA SER A 53 -5.78 1.13 9.21
C SER A 53 -6.72 0.62 10.30
N ASP A 54 -7.97 1.07 10.24
CA ASP A 54 -9.07 0.53 11.04
C ASP A 54 -9.93 -0.37 10.14
N PHE A 55 -10.21 -1.59 10.62
CA PHE A 55 -11.03 -2.58 9.92
C PHE A 55 -12.47 -2.61 10.44
N VAL A 56 -12.70 -2.19 11.69
CA VAL A 56 -14.02 -2.20 12.35
C VAL A 56 -14.80 -0.95 11.95
N GLN A 57 -14.14 0.21 11.94
CA GLN A 57 -14.64 1.43 11.32
C GLN A 57 -13.72 1.74 10.14
N PRO A 58 -14.04 1.25 8.94
CA PRO A 58 -13.11 1.32 7.83
C PRO A 58 -12.60 2.74 7.59
N ASP A 59 -11.29 2.93 7.73
CA ASP A 59 -10.61 4.19 7.44
C ASP A 59 -9.08 4.01 7.44
N ILE A 60 -8.39 5.04 6.97
CA ILE A 60 -6.98 5.27 7.27
C ILE A 60 -6.85 6.52 8.13
N HIS A 61 -6.31 6.35 9.34
CA HIS A 61 -6.03 7.43 10.26
C HIS A 61 -4.60 7.91 10.12
N LEU A 62 -4.42 9.22 9.94
CA LEU A 62 -3.15 9.91 9.79
C LEU A 62 -2.74 10.54 11.11
N TRP A 63 -1.50 10.36 11.52
CA TRP A 63 -0.97 10.91 12.78
C TRP A 63 0.43 11.49 12.58
N ASP A 64 0.73 12.55 13.34
CA ASP A 64 2.02 13.24 13.30
C ASP A 64 2.95 12.68 14.38
N PRO A 65 4.02 11.93 14.01
CA PRO A 65 4.97 11.39 14.98
C PRO A 65 5.74 12.46 15.78
N SER A 66 5.80 13.69 15.28
CA SER A 66 6.44 14.82 15.96
C SER A 66 5.51 15.51 16.97
N ASN A 67 4.19 15.31 16.83
CA ASN A 67 3.18 15.84 17.74
C ASN A 67 2.13 14.78 18.13
N PRO A 68 2.48 13.83 19.02
CA PRO A 68 1.58 12.76 19.47
C PRO A 68 0.30 13.23 20.18
N ALA A 69 0.26 14.49 20.62
CA ALA A 69 -0.92 15.08 21.27
C ALA A 69 -1.97 15.56 20.25
N SER A 70 -1.61 15.69 18.97
CA SER A 70 -2.56 16.06 17.92
C SER A 70 -3.53 14.91 17.64
N PRO A 71 -4.84 15.18 17.46
CA PRO A 71 -5.79 14.14 17.12
C PRO A 71 -5.47 13.56 15.75
N ALA A 72 -5.62 12.24 15.61
CA ALA A 72 -5.49 11.58 14.32
C ALA A 72 -6.54 12.11 13.34
N ARG A 73 -6.15 12.28 12.08
CA ARG A 73 -7.01 12.76 11.00
C ARG A 73 -7.55 11.57 10.22
N SER A 74 -8.83 11.61 9.88
CA SER A 74 -9.47 10.63 8.99
C SER A 74 -9.12 10.93 7.54
N LEU A 75 -8.79 9.90 6.74
CA LEU A 75 -8.69 10.02 5.29
C LEU A 75 -10.07 9.91 4.61
N GLY A 76 -11.06 9.38 5.34
CA GLY A 76 -12.46 9.32 4.92
C GLY A 76 -12.75 8.17 3.96
N LEU A 77 -12.07 7.03 4.13
CA LEU A 77 -12.34 5.86 3.30
C LEU A 77 -13.62 5.17 3.77
N PRO A 78 -14.57 4.83 2.88
CA PRO A 78 -15.83 4.19 3.28
C PRO A 78 -15.71 2.67 3.48
N LEU A 79 -14.56 2.09 3.13
CA LEU A 79 -14.33 0.65 3.04
C LEU A 79 -12.92 0.29 3.50
N THR A 80 -12.74 -0.95 3.93
CA THR A 80 -11.44 -1.46 4.34
C THR A 80 -10.47 -1.34 3.17
N ALA A 81 -9.29 -0.81 3.46
CA ALA A 81 -8.29 -0.54 2.45
C ALA A 81 -6.99 -1.29 2.73
N ASN A 82 -6.47 -1.97 1.71
CA ASN A 82 -5.04 -2.22 1.64
C ASN A 82 -4.34 -0.94 1.20
N SER A 83 -3.14 -0.71 1.72
CA SER A 83 -2.44 0.54 1.46
C SER A 83 -0.93 0.41 1.39
N GLU A 84 -0.33 1.24 0.55
CA GLU A 84 1.11 1.29 0.37
C GLU A 84 1.58 2.71 0.06
N VAL A 85 2.76 3.03 0.57
CA VAL A 85 3.37 4.35 0.46
C VAL A 85 4.49 4.27 -0.56
N SER A 86 4.57 5.25 -1.45
CA SER A 86 5.70 5.35 -2.37
C SER A 86 7.01 5.61 -1.60
N PRO A 87 8.13 4.98 -2.00
CA PRO A 87 9.43 5.19 -1.35
C PRO A 87 9.87 6.66 -1.24
N ASP A 88 9.55 7.48 -2.23
CA ASP A 88 9.77 8.94 -2.21
C ASP A 88 8.86 9.71 -1.21
N SER A 89 7.99 9.00 -0.51
CA SER A 89 7.01 9.49 0.45
C SER A 89 5.99 10.47 -0.11
N ARG A 90 5.82 10.61 -1.42
CA ARG A 90 4.90 11.58 -2.04
C ARG A 90 3.48 11.05 -2.20
N TRP A 91 3.31 9.74 -2.32
CA TRP A 91 2.05 9.11 -2.67
C TRP A 91 1.66 8.04 -1.66
N LEU A 92 0.38 8.00 -1.32
CA LEU A 92 -0.27 6.85 -0.68
C LEU A 92 -1.22 6.23 -1.70
N ILE A 93 -1.12 4.92 -1.92
CA ILE A 93 -2.02 4.15 -2.75
C ILE A 93 -2.93 3.37 -1.80
N THR A 94 -4.23 3.43 -2.04
CA THR A 94 -5.22 2.65 -1.27
C THR A 94 -6.07 1.83 -2.23
N GLY A 95 -6.14 0.51 -2.02
CA GLY A 95 -7.06 -0.38 -2.71
C GLY A 95 -8.23 -0.74 -1.80
N THR A 96 -9.45 -0.47 -2.26
CA THR A 96 -10.71 -0.85 -1.61
C THR A 96 -11.57 -1.61 -2.62
N ARG A 97 -12.68 -2.22 -2.18
CA ARG A 97 -13.66 -2.80 -3.12
C ARG A 97 -14.29 -1.78 -4.08
N ASP A 98 -14.20 -0.48 -3.78
CA ASP A 98 -14.63 0.61 -4.67
C ASP A 98 -13.52 1.05 -5.65
N GLY A 99 -12.37 0.38 -5.62
CA GLY A 99 -11.26 0.59 -6.52
C GLY A 99 -10.00 1.15 -5.86
N VAL A 100 -9.08 1.61 -6.71
CA VAL A 100 -7.75 2.10 -6.29
C VAL A 100 -7.72 3.60 -6.32
N THR A 101 -7.19 4.21 -5.27
CA THR A 101 -7.06 5.66 -5.12
C THR A 101 -5.60 6.03 -4.84
N VAL A 102 -5.12 7.11 -5.47
CA VAL A 102 -3.82 7.74 -5.17
C VAL A 102 -4.06 9.03 -4.42
N TRP A 103 -3.37 9.21 -3.30
CA TRP A 103 -3.42 10.38 -2.44
C TRP A 103 -2.08 11.09 -2.42
N SER A 104 -2.08 12.41 -2.38
CA SER A 104 -0.91 13.20 -2.01
C SER A 104 -0.68 13.07 -0.52
N THR A 105 0.53 12.75 -0.09
CA THR A 105 0.90 12.69 1.34
C THR A 105 1.24 14.06 1.93
N GLU A 106 1.43 15.06 1.07
CA GLU A 106 1.69 16.43 1.48
C GLU A 106 0.40 17.13 1.91
N THR A 107 -0.66 16.97 1.10
CA THR A 107 -1.95 17.65 1.28
C THR A 107 -3.07 16.72 1.74
N TRP A 108 -2.86 15.40 1.72
CA TRP A 108 -3.88 14.37 1.98
C TRP A 108 -5.09 14.46 1.06
N SER A 109 -4.90 15.04 -0.14
CA SER A 109 -5.94 15.14 -1.16
C SER A 109 -5.84 13.99 -2.16
N ARG A 110 -7.00 13.50 -2.61
CA ARG A 110 -7.09 12.53 -3.70
C ARG A 110 -6.58 13.13 -5.01
N ILE A 111 -5.60 12.47 -5.62
CA ILE A 111 -5.03 12.84 -6.93
C ILE A 111 -5.76 12.13 -8.06
N ALA A 112 -6.01 10.82 -7.91
CA ALA A 112 -6.69 10.03 -8.92
C ALA A 112 -7.39 8.80 -8.31
N GLN A 113 -8.38 8.25 -9.02
CA GLN A 113 -9.11 7.05 -8.63
C GLN A 113 -9.60 6.27 -9.85
N TRP A 114 -9.52 4.95 -9.80
CA TRP A 114 -10.01 4.02 -10.84
C TRP A 114 -10.84 2.91 -10.22
N GLY A 115 -11.71 2.30 -11.03
CA GLY A 115 -12.51 1.14 -10.61
C GLY A 115 -13.80 1.45 -9.87
N ARG A 116 -14.06 2.73 -9.56
CA ARG A 116 -15.29 3.13 -8.87
C ARG A 116 -16.52 2.72 -9.68
N ASN A 117 -17.43 1.99 -9.04
CA ASN A 117 -18.64 1.40 -9.65
C ASN A 117 -18.36 0.35 -10.74
N SER A 118 -17.17 -0.22 -10.81
CA SER A 118 -16.89 -1.37 -11.66
C SER A 118 -17.05 -2.65 -10.84
N PRO A 119 -18.11 -3.45 -11.05
CA PRO A 119 -18.36 -4.65 -10.26
C PRO A 119 -17.25 -5.70 -10.38
N ASP A 120 -16.45 -5.62 -11.44
CA ASP A 120 -15.33 -6.52 -11.72
C ASP A 120 -13.98 -6.01 -11.19
N TYR A 121 -13.92 -4.77 -10.67
CA TYR A 121 -12.69 -4.14 -10.20
C TYR A 121 -12.64 -4.18 -8.66
N ASP A 122 -12.22 -5.33 -8.13
CA ASP A 122 -12.07 -5.56 -6.69
C ASP A 122 -10.58 -5.74 -6.34
N PRO A 123 -9.80 -4.63 -6.23
CA PRO A 123 -8.38 -4.69 -5.95
C PRO A 123 -8.17 -5.19 -4.52
N TRP A 124 -7.59 -6.38 -4.42
CA TRP A 124 -7.27 -7.02 -3.15
C TRP A 124 -5.86 -6.66 -2.67
N ALA A 125 -4.90 -6.49 -3.56
CA ALA A 125 -3.53 -6.15 -3.17
C ALA A 125 -3.01 -4.97 -3.99
N VAL A 126 -2.19 -4.12 -3.36
CA VAL A 126 -1.49 -3.01 -4.02
C VAL A 126 0.02 -3.16 -3.77
N GLY A 127 0.80 -2.64 -4.72
CA GLY A 127 2.27 -2.70 -4.81
C GLY A 127 2.81 -1.35 -5.31
N VAL A 128 3.95 -0.85 -4.82
CA VAL A 128 4.62 0.34 -5.39
C VAL A 128 6.06 0.01 -5.81
N SER A 129 6.48 0.52 -6.98
CA SER A 129 7.86 0.35 -7.44
C SER A 129 8.83 1.17 -6.58
N HIS A 130 10.06 0.67 -6.45
CA HIS A 130 11.11 1.28 -5.62
C HIS A 130 11.52 2.67 -6.15
N ASP A 131 11.48 2.87 -7.46
CA ASP A 131 11.68 4.16 -8.14
C ASP A 131 10.49 5.15 -8.01
N SER A 132 9.40 4.73 -7.35
CA SER A 132 8.17 5.51 -7.15
C SER A 132 7.47 5.97 -8.45
N GLN A 133 7.76 5.33 -9.59
CA GLN A 133 7.15 5.67 -10.88
C GLN A 133 5.91 4.84 -11.19
N LEU A 134 5.77 3.64 -10.63
CA LEU A 134 4.69 2.71 -10.92
C LEU A 134 4.00 2.24 -9.66
N PHE A 135 2.74 1.83 -9.83
CA PHE A 135 2.06 1.00 -8.85
C PHE A 135 1.39 -0.20 -9.54
N ALA A 136 1.27 -1.28 -8.79
CA ALA A 136 0.56 -2.49 -9.14
C ALA A 136 -0.73 -2.57 -8.32
N ALA A 137 -1.81 -3.05 -8.94
CA ALA A 137 -3.04 -3.38 -8.25
C ALA A 137 -3.56 -4.74 -8.75
N ALA A 138 -3.63 -5.71 -7.86
CA ALA A 138 -4.10 -7.06 -8.14
C ALA A 138 -5.55 -7.24 -7.70
N ASP A 139 -6.41 -7.76 -8.58
CA ASP A 139 -7.80 -8.06 -8.28
C ASP A 139 -8.01 -9.48 -7.71
N THR A 140 -9.25 -9.81 -7.31
CA THR A 140 -9.62 -11.15 -6.79
C THR A 140 -9.58 -12.27 -7.84
N SER A 141 -9.23 -11.98 -9.10
CA SER A 141 -8.91 -12.99 -10.10
C SER A 141 -7.40 -13.23 -10.25
N GLY A 142 -6.58 -12.37 -9.65
CA GLY A 142 -5.13 -12.36 -9.78
C GLY A 142 -4.62 -11.54 -10.96
N ARG A 143 -5.51 -10.84 -11.68
CA ARG A 143 -5.08 -9.90 -12.72
C ARG A 143 -4.45 -8.70 -12.06
N ILE A 144 -3.35 -8.22 -12.63
CA ILE A 144 -2.59 -7.12 -12.07
C ILE A 144 -2.53 -5.99 -13.09
N SER A 145 -3.10 -4.83 -12.75
CA SER A 145 -2.87 -3.60 -13.52
C SER A 145 -1.59 -2.93 -13.05
N ILE A 146 -0.71 -2.58 -13.98
CA ILE A 146 0.51 -1.80 -13.74
C ILE A 146 0.28 -0.41 -14.32
N ARG A 147 0.39 0.60 -13.46
CA ARG A 147 0.00 1.97 -13.77
C ARG A 147 1.08 2.95 -13.35
N GLY A 148 1.23 4.04 -14.10
CA GLY A 148 2.18 5.12 -13.79
C GLY A 148 1.67 6.05 -12.70
N LEU A 149 2.47 6.33 -11.68
CA LEU A 149 2.17 7.34 -10.67
C LEU A 149 2.38 8.77 -11.20
N PRO A 150 1.64 9.78 -10.70
CA PRO A 150 0.50 9.63 -9.77
C PRO A 150 -0.87 9.52 -10.48
N HIS A 151 -0.92 9.75 -11.80
CA HIS A 151 -2.18 9.86 -12.56
C HIS A 151 -2.70 8.54 -13.13
N GLY A 152 -2.02 7.43 -12.85
CA GLY A 152 -2.42 6.05 -13.12
C GLY A 152 -2.75 5.71 -14.56
N LYS A 153 -1.97 6.24 -15.52
CA LYS A 153 -1.96 5.71 -16.89
C LYS A 153 -1.63 4.22 -16.80
N GLU A 154 -2.52 3.37 -17.30
CA GLU A 154 -2.27 1.93 -17.38
C GLU A 154 -1.25 1.65 -18.49
N HIS A 155 -0.19 0.94 -18.13
CA HIS A 155 0.86 0.47 -19.03
C HIS A 155 0.68 -1.00 -19.36
N PHE A 156 0.39 -1.82 -18.35
CA PHE A 156 0.26 -3.26 -18.51
C PHE A 156 -0.94 -3.80 -17.75
N LEU A 157 -1.51 -4.85 -18.30
CA LEU A 157 -2.44 -5.73 -17.60
C LEU A 157 -1.87 -7.15 -17.65
N LEU A 158 -1.36 -7.61 -16.51
CA LEU A 158 -0.81 -8.95 -16.35
C LEU A 158 -1.94 -9.90 -15.98
N THR A 159 -2.17 -10.92 -16.80
CA THR A 159 -3.22 -11.91 -16.57
C THR A 159 -2.59 -13.27 -16.32
N PRO A 160 -2.77 -13.88 -15.14
CA PRO A 160 -2.25 -15.21 -14.89
C PRO A 160 -3.00 -16.26 -15.72
N PRO A 161 -2.35 -17.37 -16.11
CA PRO A 161 -2.96 -18.41 -16.95
C PRO A 161 -4.14 -19.13 -16.27
N ARG A 162 -4.21 -19.03 -14.94
CA ARG A 162 -5.31 -19.54 -14.11
C ARG A 162 -5.60 -18.50 -13.02
N ARG A 163 -6.84 -18.50 -12.54
CA ARG A 163 -7.24 -17.64 -11.43
C ARG A 163 -6.30 -17.81 -10.23
N ALA A 164 -5.76 -16.70 -9.72
CA ALA A 164 -4.74 -16.68 -8.68
C ALA A 164 -5.10 -15.64 -7.62
N LEU A 165 -5.86 -16.03 -6.60
CA LEU A 165 -6.32 -15.13 -5.54
C LEU A 165 -5.12 -14.57 -4.75
N PRO A 166 -4.89 -13.25 -4.73
CA PRO A 166 -3.78 -12.65 -3.98
C PRO A 166 -3.89 -12.87 -2.45
N ASP A 167 -2.77 -13.14 -1.79
CA ASP A 167 -2.65 -13.23 -0.32
C ASP A 167 -2.23 -11.88 0.29
N GLY A 168 -2.99 -10.83 -0.04
CA GLY A 168 -2.84 -9.49 0.54
C GLY A 168 -1.73 -8.60 -0.02
N GLU A 169 -0.68 -9.16 -0.64
CA GLU A 169 0.45 -8.36 -1.16
C GLU A 169 0.84 -8.72 -2.60
N VAL A 170 1.20 -7.67 -3.36
CA VAL A 170 1.88 -7.74 -4.65
C VAL A 170 3.09 -6.82 -4.57
N MET A 171 4.28 -7.29 -4.95
CA MET A 171 5.51 -6.54 -4.70
C MET A 171 6.42 -6.46 -5.92
N PHE A 172 7.04 -5.30 -6.10
CA PHE A 172 8.16 -5.14 -7.02
C PHE A 172 9.44 -5.68 -6.38
N THR A 173 10.34 -6.23 -7.19
CA THR A 173 11.71 -6.49 -6.73
C THR A 173 12.46 -5.17 -6.49
N PRO A 174 13.51 -5.13 -5.64
CA PRO A 174 14.25 -3.90 -5.35
C PRO A 174 14.86 -3.18 -6.56
N ASP A 175 15.05 -3.88 -7.67
CA ASP A 175 15.55 -3.36 -8.94
C ASP A 175 14.45 -2.97 -9.95
N ASP A 176 13.17 -3.08 -9.54
CA ASP A 176 11.96 -2.85 -10.32
C ASP A 176 11.89 -3.63 -11.65
N GLN A 177 12.67 -4.71 -11.78
CA GLN A 177 12.67 -5.55 -12.98
C GLN A 177 11.61 -6.64 -12.93
N ARG A 178 11.10 -6.99 -11.76
CA ARG A 178 10.13 -8.08 -11.62
C ARG A 178 9.00 -7.72 -10.68
N LEU A 179 7.90 -8.43 -10.85
CA LEU A 179 6.74 -8.36 -9.98
C LEU A 179 6.42 -9.74 -9.41
N ILE A 180 6.18 -9.81 -8.11
CA ILE A 180 5.86 -11.03 -7.38
C ILE A 180 4.45 -10.91 -6.81
N LEU A 181 3.64 -11.96 -7.01
CA LEU A 181 2.34 -12.14 -6.38
C LEU A 181 2.37 -13.42 -5.54
N LEU A 182 2.06 -13.28 -4.25
CA LEU A 182 1.77 -14.41 -3.38
C LEU A 182 0.26 -14.71 -3.44
N THR A 183 -0.10 -15.98 -3.57
CA THR A 183 -1.50 -16.39 -3.64
C THR A 183 -1.95 -17.10 -2.37
N THR A 184 -3.25 -17.07 -2.11
CA THR A 184 -3.85 -17.80 -0.97
C THR A 184 -3.70 -19.33 -1.09
N SER A 185 -3.39 -19.84 -2.29
CA SER A 185 -3.04 -21.24 -2.54
C SER A 185 -1.57 -21.56 -2.25
N GLY A 186 -0.78 -20.60 -1.78
CA GLY A 186 0.65 -20.76 -1.52
C GLY A 186 1.52 -20.77 -2.78
N GLN A 187 0.99 -20.31 -3.92
CA GLN A 187 1.78 -20.16 -5.14
C GLN A 187 2.47 -18.80 -5.17
N VAL A 188 3.64 -18.78 -5.79
CA VAL A 188 4.37 -17.55 -6.11
C VAL A 188 4.33 -17.40 -7.62
N LEU A 189 3.72 -16.31 -8.08
CA LEU A 189 3.76 -15.92 -9.49
C LEU A 189 4.75 -14.78 -9.65
N GLU A 190 5.54 -14.86 -10.70
CA GLU A 190 6.59 -13.90 -11.02
C GLU A 190 6.44 -13.45 -12.48
N TRP A 191 6.56 -12.14 -12.71
CA TRP A 191 6.60 -11.54 -14.04
C TRP A 191 7.90 -10.77 -14.21
N ASP A 192 8.61 -11.01 -15.32
CA ASP A 192 9.76 -10.19 -15.74
C ASP A 192 9.26 -8.97 -16.52
N LEU A 193 9.31 -7.81 -15.88
CA LEU A 193 8.87 -6.54 -16.45
C LEU A 193 9.90 -5.97 -17.44
N GLY A 194 11.18 -6.32 -17.28
CA GLY A 194 12.25 -5.92 -18.20
C GLY A 194 12.09 -6.59 -19.56
N GLU A 195 11.82 -7.90 -19.54
CA GLU A 195 11.51 -8.68 -20.73
C GLU A 195 10.21 -8.24 -21.40
N LEU A 196 9.13 -8.04 -20.63
CA LEU A 196 7.85 -7.55 -21.16
C LEU A 196 8.02 -6.22 -21.92
N ARG A 197 8.75 -5.26 -21.32
CA ARG A 197 9.03 -3.97 -21.96
C ARG A 197 9.85 -4.13 -23.24
N ARG A 198 10.80 -5.07 -23.25
CA ARG A 198 11.63 -5.35 -24.43
C ARG A 198 10.79 -5.93 -25.57
N GLU A 199 9.97 -6.94 -25.28
CA GLU A 199 9.11 -7.57 -26.29
C GLU A 199 8.12 -6.59 -26.91
N LEU A 200 7.51 -5.70 -26.11
CA LEU A 200 6.58 -4.70 -26.62
C LEU A 200 7.25 -3.67 -27.53
N ARG A 201 8.47 -3.23 -27.17
CA ARG A 201 9.28 -2.36 -28.05
C ARG A 201 9.61 -3.05 -29.37
N ASP A 202 10.04 -4.31 -29.32
CA ASP A 202 10.40 -5.09 -30.50
C ASP A 202 9.16 -5.35 -31.39
N ALA A 203 7.99 -5.53 -30.80
CA ALA A 203 6.71 -5.68 -31.49
C ALA A 203 6.11 -4.37 -32.02
N ARG A 204 6.71 -3.19 -31.72
CA ARG A 204 6.19 -1.85 -32.05
C ARG A 204 4.77 -1.58 -31.51
N LEU A 205 4.39 -2.25 -30.43
CA LEU A 205 3.14 -1.98 -29.75
C LEU A 205 3.34 -0.84 -28.74
N PRO A 206 2.37 0.06 -28.54
CA PRO A 206 2.53 1.18 -27.61
C PRO A 206 2.72 0.70 -26.16
N GLU A 207 3.62 1.38 -25.43
CA GLU A 207 3.89 1.24 -23.99
C GLU A 207 2.85 1.92 -23.06
#